data_AF-A0A6V7KBG9-F1
#
_entry.id   AF-A0A6V7KBG9-F1
#
_cell.length_a   1.000
_cell.length_b   1.000
_cell.length_c   1.000
_cell.angle_alpha   90.00
_cell.angle_beta   90.00
_cell.angle_gamma   90.00
#
_symmetry.space_group_name_H-M   'P 1'
#
loop_
_entity.id
_entity.type
_entity.pdbx_description
1 polymer ?
#
loop_
_entity_poly.entity_id
_entity_poly.type
_entity_poly.pdbx_seq_one_letter_code
_entity_poly.pdbx_strand_id
1 'polypeptide(L)' 'NQKNLHGTVASTETVRVLRDSGNFETVSSSDLVPGDIIELPRHQGTVVCDSVLLTGHCILNESMLT' A
#
# COMPACT_ATOMS: atom_id res chain seq x y z
N ASN A 1 24.40 11.35 -17.63
CA ASN A 1 24.13 12.51 -16.76
C ASN A 1 22.79 12.34 -16.09
N GLN A 2 22.88 11.78 -14.89
CA GLN A 2 21.88 11.25 -13.98
C GLN A 2 20.92 12.34 -13.48
N LYS A 3 19.89 12.67 -14.28
CA LYS A 3 18.95 13.75 -13.97
C LYS A 3 17.49 13.38 -14.29
N ASN A 4 17.08 12.12 -14.11
CA ASN A 4 15.67 11.77 -14.27
C ASN A 4 15.21 10.55 -13.45
N LEU A 5 15.58 10.48 -12.17
CA LEU A 5 14.98 9.51 -11.23
C LEU A 5 14.53 10.17 -9.92
N HIS A 6 14.46 11.51 -9.87
CA HIS A 6 14.09 12.25 -8.66
C HIS A 6 12.58 12.55 -8.59
N GLY A 7 11.79 11.75 -9.30
CA GLY A 7 10.36 11.62 -9.05
C GLY A 7 10.15 10.28 -8.39
N THR A 8 10.60 10.15 -7.14
CA THR A 8 10.12 9.10 -6.24
C THR A 8 8.61 9.11 -6.37
N VAL A 9 8.09 8.15 -7.13
CA VAL A 9 6.66 7.92 -7.33
C VAL A 9 6.14 7.48 -5.97
N ALA A 10 5.92 8.44 -5.08
CA ALA A 10 4.97 8.29 -4.00
C ALA A 10 3.60 8.31 -4.69
N SER A 11 3.25 7.21 -5.35
CA SER A 11 1.89 7.00 -5.81
C SER A 11 1.06 6.87 -4.55
N THR A 12 0.49 7.98 -4.11
CA THR A 12 -0.42 8.02 -2.97
C THR A 12 -1.70 7.35 -3.42
N GLU A 13 -1.75 6.04 -3.25
CA GLU A 13 -2.94 5.25 -3.54
C GLU A 13 -3.86 5.25 -2.32
N THR A 14 -5.16 5.16 -2.57
CA THR A 14 -6.16 5.06 -1.52
C THR A 14 -6.26 3.60 -1.07
N VAL A 15 -6.01 3.36 0.21
CA VAL A 15 -5.99 2.04 0.82
C VAL A 15 -7.12 1.93 1.83
N ARG A 16 -7.64 0.72 2.01
CA ARG A 16 -8.70 0.47 2.99
C ARG A 16 -8.08 0.01 4.30
N VAL A 17 -8.15 0.82 5.35
CA VAL A 17 -7.71 0.46 6.70
C VAL A 17 -8.88 -0.13 7.49
N LEU A 18 -8.58 -1.15 8.28
CA LEU A 18 -9.48 -1.69 9.28
C LEU A 18 -9.37 -0.83 10.54
N ARG A 19 -10.42 -0.10 10.87
CA ARG A 19 -10.53 0.63 12.14
C ARG A 19 -10.86 -0.33 13.28
N ASP A 20 -10.50 0.06 14.49
CA ASP A 20 -10.80 -0.69 15.74
C ASP A 20 -12.31 -0.98 15.91
N SER A 21 -13.18 -0.16 15.31
CA SER A 21 -14.62 -0.39 15.27
C SER A 21 -15.06 -1.55 14.36
N GLY A 22 -14.13 -2.25 13.71
CA GLY A 22 -14.41 -3.35 12.76
C GLY A 22 -14.85 -2.90 11.36
N ASN A 23 -14.82 -1.58 11.11
CA ASN A 23 -15.22 -1.00 9.82
C ASN A 23 -13.99 -0.70 8.96
N PHE A 24 -14.13 -0.88 7.65
CA PHE A 24 -13.11 -0.50 6.68
C PHE A 24 -13.32 0.94 6.23
N GLU A 25 -12.28 1.76 6.34
CA GLU A 25 -12.27 3.15 5.87
C GLU A 25 -11.21 3.32 4.79
N THR A 26 -11.52 4.08 3.75
CA THR A 26 -10.56 4.42 2.70
C THR A 26 -9.76 5.65 3.12
N VAL A 27 -8.45 5.48 3.32
CA VAL A 27 -7.51 6.54 3.68
C VAL A 27 -6.39 6.63 2.65
N SER A 28 -5.66 7.75 2.65
CA SER A 28 -4.45 7.86 1.83
C SER A 28 -3.36 6.95 2.39
N SER A 29 -2.62 6.27 1.51
CA SER A 29 -1.42 5.51 1.90
C SER A 29 -0.36 6.38 2.59
N SER A 30 -0.41 7.71 2.44
CA SER A 30 0.46 8.65 3.15
C SER A 30 0.11 8.83 4.64
N ASP A 31 -1.13 8.54 5.03
CA ASP A 31 -1.60 8.70 6.40
C ASP A 31 -1.51 7.39 7.21
N LEU A 32 -0.97 6.32 6.60
CA LEU A 32 -0.78 5.03 7.26
C LEU A 32 0.28 5.12 8.36
N VAL A 33 -0.03 4.54 9.51
CA VAL A 33 0.90 4.40 10.62
C VAL A 33 1.23 2.93 10.89
N PRO A 34 2.43 2.62 11.43
CA PRO A 34 2.76 1.26 11.85
C PRO A 34 1.75 0.75 12.89
N GLY A 35 1.11 -0.37 12.59
CA GLY A 35 0.05 -0.97 13.42
C GLY A 35 -1.33 -0.96 12.76
N ASP A 36 -1.53 -0.16 11.72
CA ASP A 36 -2.76 -0.21 10.93
C ASP A 36 -2.84 -1.51 10.11
N ILE A 37 -4.01 -2.13 10.10
CA ILE A 37 -4.31 -3.29 9.27
C ILE A 37 -4.97 -2.78 7.99
N ILE A 38 -4.39 -3.10 6.85
CA ILE A 38 -4.93 -2.71 5.54
C ILE A 38 -5.51 -3.91 4.77
N GLU A 39 -6.62 -3.68 4.08
CA GLU A 39 -7.15 -4.62 3.08
C GLU A 39 -6.55 -4.31 1.71
N LEU A 40 -5.90 -5.30 1.11
CA LEU A 40 -5.35 -5.19 -0.23
C LEU A 40 -6.46 -5.00 -1.27
N PRO A 41 -6.29 -4.09 -2.24
CA PRO A 41 -7.26 -3.89 -3.30
C PRO A 41 -7.39 -5.15 -4.18
N ARG A 42 -8.62 -5.58 -4.46
CA ARG A 42 -8.90 -6.76 -5.31
C ARG A 42 -8.61 -6.53 -6.79
N HIS A 43 -8.50 -5.27 -7.19
CA HIS A 43 -8.36 -4.84 -8.57
C HIS A 43 -7.09 -4.00 -8.69
N GLN A 44 -5.94 -4.68 -8.73
CA GLN A 44 -4.65 -4.13 -9.16
C GLN A 44 -4.29 -2.78 -8.51
N GLY A 45 -3.80 -2.84 -7.26
CA GLY A 45 -3.22 -1.66 -6.59
C GLY A 45 -1.76 -1.88 -6.25
N THR A 46 -1.00 -0.78 -6.19
CA THR A 46 0.42 -0.79 -5.85
C THR A 46 0.56 -0.50 -4.36
N VAL A 47 0.98 -1.51 -3.60
CA VAL A 47 1.34 -1.31 -2.20
C VAL A 47 2.76 -0.76 -2.15
N VAL A 48 2.89 0.52 -1.84
CA VAL A 48 4.18 1.25 -1.75
C VAL A 48 4.82 1.18 -0.36
N CYS A 49 4.45 0.22 0.47
CA CYS A 49 4.98 0.06 1.83
C CYS A 49 5.43 -1.36 2.14
N ASP A 50 6.45 -1.47 3.00
CA ASP A 50 6.86 -2.73 3.61
C ASP A 50 5.73 -3.21 4.53
N SER A 51 5.08 -4.30 4.15
CA SER A 51 3.91 -4.83 4.85
C SER A 51 3.98 -6.36 4.98
N VAL A 52 3.33 -6.88 6.03
CA VAL A 52 3.26 -8.32 6.30
C VAL A 52 1.84 -8.80 6.07
N LEU A 53 1.68 -9.85 5.26
CA LEU A 53 0.38 -10.47 5.02
C LEU A 53 -0.05 -11.26 6.27
N LEU A 54 -1.04 -10.75 6.99
CA LEU A 54 -1.60 -11.42 8.17
C LEU A 54 -2.53 -12.58 7.78
N THR A 55 -3.40 -12.36 6.80
CA THR A 55 -4.41 -13.34 6.37
C THR A 55 -4.75 -13.17 4.89
N GLY A 56 -4.91 -14.29 4.18
CA GLY A 56 -5.33 -14.31 2.78
C GLY A 56 -4.22 -14.74 1.83
N HIS A 57 -4.40 -14.44 0.55
CA HIS A 57 -3.40 -14.66 -0.50
C HIS A 57 -3.21 -13.34 -1.26
N CYS A 58 -1.97 -12.93 -1.45
CA CYS A 58 -1.61 -11.82 -2.31
C CYS A 58 -0.65 -12.29 -3.40
N ILE A 59 -0.86 -11.83 -4.62
CA ILE A 59 0.11 -11.98 -5.71
C ILE A 59 0.73 -10.60 -5.88
N LEU A 60 1.98 -10.46 -5.47
CA LEU A 60 2.73 -9.23 -5.60
C LEU A 60 3.58 -9.30 -6.87
N ASN A 61 3.63 -8.18 -7.58
CA ASN A 61 4.56 -8.04 -8.69
C ASN A 61 5.84 -7.37 -8.17
N GLU A 62 6.86 -8.17 -7.88
CA GLU A 62 8.17 -7.69 -7.42
C GLU A 62 9.02 -7.04 -8.53
N SER A 63 8.58 -7.10 -9.80
CA SER A 63 9.36 -6.56 -10.93
C SER A 63 9.50 -5.04 -10.95
N MET A 64 8.68 -4.32 -10.17
CA MET A 64 8.79 -2.87 -10.00
C MET A 64 9.68 -2.47 -8.80
N LEU A 65 10.07 -3.42 -7.95
CA LEU A 65 10.85 -3.20 -6.74
C LEU A 65 12.35 -3.52 -6.91
N THR A 66 12.75 -4.08 -8.05
CA THR A 66 14.17 -4.28 -8.44
C THR A 66 14.71 -3.10 -9.23
#